data_AF-A0A4Q8U0F8-F1
#
_entry.id   AF-A0A4Q8U0F8-F1
#
_cell.length_a   1.000
_cell.length_b   1.000
_cell.length_c   1.000
_cell.angle_alpha   90.00
_cell.angle_beta   90.00
_cell.angle_gamma   90.00
#
_symmetry.space_group_name_H-M   'P 1'
#
loop_
_entity.id
_entity.type
_entity.pdbx_description
1 polymer ?
#
loop_
_entity_poly.entity_id
_entity_poly.type
_entity_poly.pdbx_seq_one_letter_code
_entity_poly.pdbx_strand_id
1 'polypeptide(L)'
;MKNYAVFVAITFMLVGCVSFQPTQLDVQPSTNVLLEVIDKRPLDQKETEMLSYLITSCDYGIQRLGDEWTTPDKVEFLKSHIGRLFPNAKSLVIDNFVIYNNMQYQLREGNIYRGPIWSLVECNESTDKFTMYTPEENPERFNMLIGTFEGSIDGNKYSIRAAEIPVCPDGMKTCNGLVSRNNAITKILNSIVAQIAKGS
;
A
#
# COMPACT_ATOMS: atom_id res chain seq x y z
N MET A 1 -8.16 24.78 -46.11
CA MET A 1 -8.78 24.43 -44.81
C MET A 1 -9.09 22.92 -44.68
N LYS A 2 -8.29 22.02 -45.27
CA LYS A 2 -8.52 20.55 -45.20
C LYS A 2 -7.46 19.82 -44.35
N ASN A 3 -6.32 20.47 -44.09
CA ASN A 3 -5.17 19.86 -43.41
C ASN A 3 -5.17 20.05 -41.88
N TYR A 4 -6.01 20.95 -41.35
CA TYR A 4 -6.13 21.17 -39.90
C TYR A 4 -7.03 20.14 -39.20
N ALA A 5 -7.99 19.54 -39.93
CA ALA A 5 -8.88 18.52 -39.39
C ALA A 5 -8.16 17.21 -39.06
N VAL A 6 -7.08 16.88 -39.79
CA VAL A 6 -6.26 15.69 -39.56
C VAL A 6 -5.42 15.84 -38.29
N PHE A 7 -4.90 17.04 -38.02
CA PHE A 7 -4.11 17.31 -36.80
C PHE A 7 -4.95 17.28 -35.53
N VAL A 8 -6.21 17.74 -35.57
CA VAL A 8 -7.12 17.70 -34.40
C VAL A 8 -7.58 16.27 -34.09
N ALA A 9 -7.74 15.41 -35.10
CA ALA A 9 -8.13 14.02 -34.90
C ALA A 9 -7.02 13.16 -34.26
N ILE A 10 -5.74 13.51 -34.48
CA ILE A 10 -4.59 12.77 -33.93
C ILE A 10 -4.36 13.11 -32.45
N THR A 11 -4.62 14.34 -32.00
CA THR A 11 -4.47 14.73 -30.59
C THR A 11 -5.51 14.11 -29.67
N PHE A 12 -6.71 13.80 -30.15
CA PHE A 12 -7.76 13.13 -29.36
C PHE A 12 -7.55 11.62 -29.19
N MET A 13 -6.68 10.97 -29.97
CA MET A 13 -6.41 9.53 -29.85
C MET A 13 -5.30 9.19 -28.83
N LEU A 14 -4.61 10.20 -28.28
CA LEU A 14 -3.51 9.98 -27.30
C LEU A 14 -3.96 10.06 -25.84
N VAL A 15 -5.23 10.37 -25.55
CA VAL A 15 -5.83 10.23 -24.22
C VAL A 15 -6.33 8.80 -24.03
N GLY A 16 -5.40 7.85 -24.03
CA GLY A 16 -5.66 6.55 -23.45
C GLY A 16 -5.83 6.76 -21.94
N CYS A 17 -7.08 6.81 -21.46
CA CYS A 17 -7.36 6.67 -20.03
C CYS A 17 -6.82 5.30 -19.60
N VAL A 18 -5.62 5.29 -19.02
CA VAL A 18 -5.17 4.14 -18.23
C VAL A 18 -6.15 4.06 -17.07
N SER A 19 -7.09 3.13 -17.14
CA SER A 19 -8.06 2.91 -16.08
C SER A 19 -7.32 2.34 -14.89
N PHE A 20 -7.07 3.20 -13.91
CA PHE A 20 -6.65 2.79 -12.59
C PHE A 20 -7.64 1.74 -12.04
N GLN A 21 -7.13 0.57 -11.67
CA GLN A 21 -7.95 -0.54 -11.15
C GLN A 21 -7.63 -0.76 -9.66
N PRO A 22 -8.51 -0.32 -8.75
CA PRO A 22 -8.33 -0.53 -7.32
C PRO A 22 -8.56 -1.99 -6.94
N THR A 23 -7.91 -2.41 -5.85
CA THR A 23 -8.09 -3.74 -5.26
C THR A 23 -9.52 -3.85 -4.75
N GLN A 24 -10.27 -4.81 -5.27
CA GLN A 24 -11.61 -5.09 -4.76
C GLN A 24 -11.47 -5.88 -3.45
N LEU A 25 -11.93 -5.28 -2.36
CA LEU A 25 -11.89 -5.88 -1.03
C LEU A 25 -13.23 -6.55 -0.72
N ASP A 26 -13.18 -7.75 -0.17
CA ASP A 26 -14.36 -8.42 0.34
C ASP A 26 -14.74 -7.82 1.69
N VAL A 27 -15.85 -7.10 1.72
CA VAL A 27 -16.39 -6.46 2.91
C VAL A 27 -17.79 -6.99 3.16
N GLN A 28 -17.96 -7.68 4.29
CA GLN A 28 -19.26 -8.12 4.74
C GLN A 28 -19.93 -7.04 5.61
N PRO A 29 -21.26 -7.00 5.71
CA PRO A 29 -21.93 -6.07 6.60
C PRO A 29 -21.44 -6.22 8.04
N SER A 30 -21.08 -5.12 8.69
CA SER A 30 -20.72 -5.12 10.10
C SER A 30 -21.91 -5.55 10.95
N THR A 31 -21.69 -6.43 11.92
CA THR A 31 -22.67 -6.76 12.96
C THR A 31 -22.79 -5.69 14.04
N ASN A 32 -21.79 -4.81 14.13
CA ASN A 32 -21.73 -3.73 15.10
C ASN A 32 -22.03 -2.39 14.42
N VAL A 33 -23.26 -1.90 14.62
CA VAL A 33 -23.77 -0.63 14.08
C VAL A 33 -23.33 0.57 14.92
N LEU A 34 -22.87 0.33 16.16
CA LEU A 34 -22.49 1.37 17.12
C LEU A 34 -20.99 1.71 17.08
N LEU A 35 -20.18 0.94 16.35
CA LEU A 35 -18.74 1.18 16.21
C LEU A 35 -18.48 2.52 15.51
N GLU A 36 -18.01 3.49 16.27
CA GLU A 36 -17.53 4.77 15.76
C GLU A 36 -16.09 4.63 15.25
N VAL A 37 -15.83 5.08 14.03
CA VAL A 37 -14.48 5.12 13.46
C VAL A 37 -13.97 6.54 13.48
N ILE A 38 -12.87 6.76 14.20
CA ILE A 38 -12.20 8.04 14.36
C ILE A 38 -10.88 7.97 13.58
N ASP A 39 -10.92 8.39 12.32
CA ASP A 39 -9.76 8.43 11.42
C ASP A 39 -8.94 9.72 11.66
N LYS A 40 -7.84 9.60 12.40
CA LYS A 40 -6.87 10.67 12.70
C LYS A 40 -5.66 10.68 11.78
N ARG A 41 -5.64 9.82 10.76
CA ARG A 41 -4.53 9.77 9.81
C ARG A 41 -4.32 11.15 9.18
N PRO A 42 -3.07 11.61 9.05
CA PRO A 42 -2.75 12.79 8.27
C PRO A 42 -3.30 12.68 6.83
N LEU A 43 -3.66 13.81 6.22
CA LEU A 43 -4.30 13.83 4.89
C LEU A 43 -3.42 13.19 3.81
N ASP A 44 -2.10 13.35 3.92
CA ASP A 44 -1.14 12.80 2.97
C ASP A 44 -1.20 11.26 2.92
N GLN A 45 -1.53 10.58 4.03
CA GLN A 45 -1.73 9.12 4.08
C GLN A 45 -2.97 8.63 3.32
N LYS A 46 -3.89 9.53 2.97
CA LYS A 46 -5.12 9.21 2.23
C LYS A 46 -4.92 9.27 0.73
N GLU A 47 -3.83 9.87 0.26
CA GLU A 47 -3.52 10.07 -1.15
C GLU A 47 -2.24 9.32 -1.56
N THR A 48 -2.17 8.96 -2.84
CA THR A 48 -0.96 8.34 -3.40
C THR A 48 0.14 9.37 -3.62
N GLU A 49 1.34 9.05 -3.14
CA GLU A 49 2.52 9.91 -3.29
C GLU A 49 3.77 9.07 -3.56
N MET A 50 4.64 9.53 -4.47
CA MET A 50 6.02 9.06 -4.55
C MET A 50 6.87 9.85 -3.57
N LEU A 51 7.40 9.19 -2.54
CA LEU A 51 8.03 9.87 -1.41
C LEU A 51 9.37 10.53 -1.77
N SER A 52 10.09 9.98 -2.75
CA SER A 52 11.23 10.66 -3.35
C SER A 52 11.55 10.16 -4.76
N TYR A 53 12.02 11.10 -5.59
CA TYR A 53 12.60 10.84 -6.90
C TYR A 53 14.14 10.92 -6.89
N LEU A 54 14.76 11.31 -5.78
CA LEU A 54 16.21 11.43 -5.65
C LEU A 54 16.82 10.08 -5.31
N ILE A 55 17.61 9.52 -6.21
CA ILE A 55 18.13 8.14 -6.10
C ILE A 55 18.95 7.86 -4.82
N THR A 56 19.59 8.89 -4.27
CA THR A 56 20.37 8.82 -3.02
C THR A 56 19.52 8.94 -1.76
N SER A 57 18.23 9.29 -1.87
CA SER A 57 17.30 9.35 -0.74
C SER A 57 16.87 7.94 -0.31
N CYS A 58 16.72 7.71 0.99
CA CYS A 58 16.11 6.49 1.52
C CYS A 58 14.61 6.36 1.26
N ASP A 59 13.99 7.42 0.77
CA ASP A 59 12.59 7.41 0.34
C ASP A 59 12.47 7.18 -1.18
N TYR A 60 13.60 6.99 -1.88
CA TYR A 60 13.63 6.81 -3.34
C TYR A 60 12.85 5.59 -3.77
N GLY A 61 11.95 5.77 -4.73
CA GLY A 61 11.22 4.63 -5.31
C GLY A 61 10.20 4.02 -4.35
N ILE A 62 9.94 4.66 -3.22
CA ILE A 62 8.88 4.27 -2.30
C ILE A 62 7.63 5.06 -2.68
N GLN A 63 6.56 4.32 -2.96
CA GLN A 63 5.25 4.90 -3.25
C GLN A 63 4.33 4.63 -2.07
N ARG A 64 3.76 5.68 -1.48
CA ARG A 64 2.64 5.56 -0.56
C ARG A 64 1.35 5.34 -1.35
N LEU A 65 0.57 4.32 -0.98
CA LEU A 65 -0.71 3.99 -1.62
C LEU A 65 -1.85 4.61 -0.81
N GLY A 66 -2.55 5.57 -1.42
CA GLY A 66 -3.72 6.23 -0.85
C GLY A 66 -4.95 5.32 -0.74
N ASP A 67 -6.07 5.88 -0.26
CA ASP A 67 -7.33 5.16 -0.06
C ASP A 67 -7.95 4.71 -1.40
N GLU A 68 -7.62 5.40 -2.50
CA GLU A 68 -8.06 5.06 -3.84
C GLU A 68 -7.60 3.66 -4.30
N TRP A 69 -6.54 3.07 -3.74
CA TRP A 69 -6.03 1.75 -4.15
C TRP A 69 -6.90 0.56 -3.75
N THR A 70 -7.99 0.81 -3.04
CA THR A 70 -8.90 -0.19 -2.50
C THR A 70 -10.36 0.22 -2.72
N THR A 71 -11.24 -0.75 -2.98
CA THR A 71 -12.68 -0.52 -3.07
C THR A 71 -13.45 -1.65 -2.38
N PRO A 72 -14.25 -1.38 -1.32
CA PRO A 72 -14.29 -0.11 -0.58
C PRO A 72 -12.91 0.24 0.00
N ASP A 73 -12.74 1.44 0.54
CA ASP A 73 -11.45 1.83 1.08
C ASP A 73 -11.00 0.92 2.24
N LYS A 74 -9.69 0.92 2.50
CA LYS A 74 -9.08 0.10 3.55
C LYS A 74 -9.62 0.38 4.97
N VAL A 75 -10.11 1.60 5.25
CA VAL A 75 -10.70 1.95 6.55
C VAL A 75 -12.06 1.29 6.72
N GLU A 76 -12.92 1.33 5.69
CA GLU A 76 -14.21 0.63 5.70
C GLU A 76 -14.03 -0.89 5.75
N PHE A 77 -13.01 -1.43 5.06
CA PHE A 77 -12.61 -2.82 5.22
C PHE A 77 -12.26 -3.16 6.68
N LEU A 78 -11.42 -2.34 7.33
CA LEU A 78 -11.02 -2.54 8.71
C LEU A 78 -12.22 -2.45 9.65
N LYS A 79 -13.06 -1.41 9.51
CA LYS A 79 -14.28 -1.20 10.29
C LYS A 79 -15.20 -2.42 10.27
N SER A 80 -15.45 -2.98 9.08
CA SER A 80 -16.27 -4.18 8.93
C SER A 80 -15.71 -5.37 9.69
N HIS A 81 -14.40 -5.61 9.57
CA HIS A 81 -13.74 -6.72 10.26
C HIS A 81 -13.71 -6.53 11.77
N ILE A 82 -13.38 -5.33 12.25
CA ILE A 82 -13.40 -4.99 13.68
C ILE A 82 -14.80 -5.12 14.26
N GLY A 83 -15.83 -4.63 13.56
CA GLY A 83 -17.22 -4.74 14.02
C GLY A 83 -17.72 -6.19 14.13
N ARG A 84 -17.10 -7.13 13.42
CA ARG A 84 -17.37 -8.57 13.54
C ARG A 84 -16.54 -9.23 14.63
N LEU A 85 -15.25 -8.93 14.71
CA LEU A 85 -14.33 -9.50 15.70
C LEU A 85 -14.67 -9.03 17.12
N PHE A 86 -15.10 -7.77 17.23
CA PHE A 86 -15.42 -7.10 18.49
C PHE A 86 -16.85 -6.53 18.42
N PRO A 87 -17.88 -7.38 18.55
CA PRO A 87 -19.28 -6.96 18.38
C PRO A 87 -19.75 -5.93 19.41
N ASN A 88 -19.03 -5.80 20.54
CA ASN A 88 -19.30 -4.83 21.59
C ASN A 88 -18.38 -3.60 21.58
N ALA A 89 -17.42 -3.53 20.63
CA ALA A 89 -16.51 -2.41 20.56
C ALA A 89 -17.26 -1.11 20.25
N LYS A 90 -16.87 0.00 20.87
CA LYS A 90 -17.53 1.29 20.67
C LYS A 90 -16.72 2.21 19.76
N SER A 91 -15.40 2.11 19.81
CA SER A 91 -14.49 3.03 19.15
C SER A 91 -13.34 2.31 18.47
N LEU A 92 -13.08 2.68 17.22
CA LEU A 92 -11.87 2.37 16.47
C LEU A 92 -11.18 3.70 16.14
N VAL A 93 -10.05 3.97 16.77
CA VAL A 93 -9.19 5.14 16.47
C VAL A 93 -8.08 4.69 15.55
N ILE A 94 -7.86 5.42 14.45
CA ILE A 94 -6.82 5.12 13.47
C ILE A 94 -5.85 6.30 13.42
N ASP A 95 -4.62 6.10 13.89
CA ASP A 95 -3.57 7.13 13.91
C ASP A 95 -2.64 7.00 12.68
N ASN A 96 -2.36 5.76 12.25
CA ASN A 96 -1.64 5.43 11.02
C ASN A 96 -2.34 4.27 10.30
N PHE A 97 -2.57 4.38 9.00
CA PHE A 97 -2.95 3.21 8.20
C PHE A 97 -2.57 3.40 6.73
N VAL A 98 -1.45 2.81 6.35
CA VAL A 98 -0.78 3.08 5.07
C VAL A 98 -0.28 1.77 4.48
N ILE A 99 -0.27 1.69 3.14
CA ILE A 99 0.47 0.66 2.41
C ILE A 99 1.52 1.37 1.57
N TYR A 100 2.77 0.93 1.66
CA TYR A 100 3.88 1.40 0.85
C TYR A 100 4.24 0.34 -0.18
N ASN A 101 4.47 0.75 -1.42
CA ASN A 101 5.07 -0.06 -2.47
C ASN A 101 6.54 0.36 -2.59
N ASN A 102 7.44 -0.46 -2.03
CA ASN A 102 8.86 -0.21 -1.95
C ASN A 102 9.57 -0.84 -3.15
N MET A 103 9.82 -0.01 -4.18
CA MET A 103 10.55 -0.39 -5.38
C MET A 103 12.01 0.09 -5.34
N GLN A 104 12.50 0.54 -4.18
CA GLN A 104 13.79 1.23 -4.05
C GLN A 104 14.93 0.43 -4.67
N TYR A 105 15.07 -0.83 -4.24
CA TYR A 105 16.15 -1.68 -4.75
C TYR A 105 15.97 -1.98 -6.22
N GLN A 106 14.77 -2.39 -6.66
CA GLN A 106 14.52 -2.68 -8.07
C GLN A 106 14.89 -1.51 -9.00
N LEU A 107 14.56 -0.28 -8.61
CA LEU A 107 14.87 0.93 -9.37
C LEU A 107 16.36 1.31 -9.31
N ARG A 108 17.03 1.08 -8.18
CA ARG A 108 18.49 1.28 -8.04
C ARG A 108 19.31 0.21 -8.78
N GLU A 109 18.88 -1.05 -8.75
CA GLU A 109 19.50 -2.20 -9.43
C GLU A 109 19.43 -2.06 -10.95
N GLY A 110 18.28 -1.59 -11.48
CA GLY A 110 18.09 -1.34 -12.91
C GLY A 110 18.92 -0.18 -13.47
N ASN A 111 19.66 0.55 -12.62
CA ASN A 111 20.46 1.68 -13.02
C ASN A 111 21.88 1.23 -13.46
N ILE A 112 22.26 1.56 -14.70
CA ILE A 112 23.57 1.25 -15.28
C ILE A 112 24.76 1.85 -14.52
N TYR A 113 24.53 2.85 -13.67
CA TYR A 113 25.56 3.49 -12.84
C TYR A 113 25.81 2.75 -11.53
N ARG A 114 25.47 1.46 -11.44
CA ARG A 114 25.70 0.61 -10.26
C ARG A 114 27.20 0.37 -10.01
N GLY A 115 27.87 1.35 -9.41
CA GLY A 115 29.25 1.24 -8.91
C GLY A 115 29.34 0.92 -7.41
N PRO A 116 30.55 0.74 -6.87
CA PRO A 116 30.78 0.44 -5.45
C PRO A 116 30.33 1.54 -4.47
N ILE A 117 29.88 2.70 -4.96
CA ILE A 117 29.37 3.81 -4.13
C ILE A 117 27.96 3.51 -3.58
N TRP A 118 27.21 2.58 -4.18
CA TRP A 118 25.82 2.33 -3.75
C TRP A 118 25.68 1.71 -2.36
N SER A 119 26.69 0.96 -1.89
CA SER A 119 26.72 0.47 -0.51
C SER A 119 26.88 1.58 0.53
N LEU A 120 27.36 2.77 0.11
CA LEU A 120 27.50 3.94 0.99
C LEU A 120 26.20 4.73 1.17
N VAL A 121 25.19 4.46 0.33
CA VAL A 121 23.86 5.08 0.38
C VAL A 121 22.77 4.02 0.60
N GLU A 122 23.17 2.85 1.09
CA GLU A 122 22.26 1.77 1.45
C GLU A 122 21.49 2.16 2.71
N CYS A 123 20.18 1.99 2.65
CA CYS A 123 19.27 2.41 3.70
C CYS A 123 19.05 1.26 4.67
N ASN A 124 19.00 1.58 5.95
CA ASN A 124 18.63 0.67 7.02
C ASN A 124 17.41 1.19 7.78
N GLU A 125 16.93 0.42 8.75
CA GLU A 125 15.79 0.75 9.63
C GLU A 125 15.86 2.16 10.25
N SER A 126 17.06 2.66 10.59
CA SER A 126 17.20 3.99 11.20
C SER A 126 17.07 5.14 10.21
N THR A 127 17.29 4.85 8.92
CA THR A 127 17.29 5.85 7.83
C THR A 127 16.06 5.78 6.93
N ASP A 128 15.44 4.60 6.84
CA ASP A 128 14.16 4.39 6.16
C ASP A 128 13.02 4.69 7.15
N LYS A 129 12.43 5.87 6.98
CA LYS A 129 11.41 6.39 7.89
C LYS A 129 10.04 5.73 7.71
N PHE A 130 9.78 5.13 6.56
CA PHE A 130 8.42 4.76 6.16
C PHE A 130 8.21 3.27 6.13
N THR A 131 9.13 2.54 5.50
CA THR A 131 8.97 1.08 5.36
C THR A 131 9.76 0.33 6.42
N MET A 132 10.75 0.99 7.02
CA MET A 132 11.69 0.43 7.99
C MET A 132 12.21 -0.93 7.50
N TYR A 133 12.46 -1.04 6.19
CA TYR A 133 12.61 -2.32 5.51
C TYR A 133 14.06 -2.50 5.07
N THR A 134 14.73 -3.52 5.63
CA THR A 134 16.18 -3.67 5.52
C THR A 134 16.60 -4.62 4.39
N PRO A 135 17.86 -4.53 3.90
CA PRO A 135 18.45 -5.58 3.08
C PRO A 135 18.41 -6.96 3.76
N GLU A 136 18.49 -7.02 5.09
CA GLU A 136 18.41 -8.26 5.86
C GLU A 136 17.03 -8.91 5.81
N GLU A 137 15.95 -8.12 5.82
CA GLU A 137 14.57 -8.60 5.63
C GLU A 137 14.27 -9.00 4.17
N ASN A 138 15.04 -8.49 3.21
CA ASN A 138 14.86 -8.77 1.77
C ASN A 138 16.19 -8.94 1.04
N PRO A 139 16.90 -10.06 1.31
CA PRO A 139 18.20 -10.32 0.71
C PRO A 139 18.12 -10.39 -0.82
N GLU A 140 16.98 -10.85 -1.35
CA GLU A 140 16.69 -10.96 -2.77
C GLU A 140 16.27 -9.63 -3.43
N ARG A 141 16.09 -8.57 -2.62
CA ARG A 141 15.83 -7.20 -3.09
C ARG A 141 14.61 -7.06 -3.99
N PHE A 142 13.59 -7.89 -3.77
CA PHE A 142 12.34 -7.82 -4.50
C PHE A 142 11.58 -6.51 -4.22
N ASN A 143 10.71 -6.13 -5.15
CA ASN A 143 9.67 -5.14 -4.83
C ASN A 143 8.78 -5.70 -3.71
N MET A 144 8.48 -4.89 -2.70
CA MET A 144 7.71 -5.27 -1.53
C MET A 144 6.55 -4.29 -1.31
N LEU A 145 5.40 -4.82 -0.93
CA LEU A 145 4.37 -4.00 -0.31
C LEU A 145 4.48 -4.13 1.21
N ILE A 146 4.44 -3.01 1.93
CA ILE A 146 4.51 -2.95 3.39
C ILE A 146 3.31 -2.17 3.89
N GLY A 147 2.42 -2.81 4.65
CA GLY A 147 1.33 -2.16 5.35
C GLY A 147 1.66 -1.89 6.81
N THR A 148 1.28 -0.71 7.29
CA THR A 148 1.39 -0.30 8.69
C THR A 148 0.02 0.10 9.22
N PHE A 149 -0.28 -0.28 10.46
CA PHE A 149 -1.45 0.16 11.19
C PHE A 149 -1.05 0.55 12.61
N GLU A 150 -1.43 1.76 13.03
CA GLU A 150 -1.35 2.21 14.40
C GLU A 150 -2.68 2.82 14.82
N GLY A 151 -3.15 2.46 16.00
CA GLY A 151 -4.43 2.93 16.48
C GLY A 151 -4.87 2.26 17.76
N SER A 152 -6.16 2.34 18.06
CA SER A 152 -6.73 1.66 19.22
C SER A 152 -8.17 1.22 19.02
N ILE A 153 -8.56 0.15 19.71
CA ILE A 153 -9.94 -0.31 19.82
C ILE A 153 -10.33 -0.20 21.29
N ASP A 154 -11.30 0.66 21.61
CA ASP A 154 -11.72 0.97 22.98
C ASP A 154 -10.55 1.29 23.93
N GLY A 155 -9.53 1.99 23.39
CA GLY A 155 -8.32 2.38 24.12
C GLY A 155 -7.20 1.34 24.15
N ASN A 156 -7.46 0.10 23.74
CA ASN A 156 -6.41 -0.92 23.58
C ASN A 156 -5.59 -0.59 22.33
N LYS A 157 -4.30 -0.31 22.51
CA LYS A 157 -3.41 0.15 21.44
C LYS A 157 -2.86 -1.00 20.61
N TYR A 158 -2.74 -0.76 19.31
CA TYR A 158 -2.14 -1.68 18.34
C TYR A 158 -1.12 -0.93 17.50
N SER A 159 0.02 -1.56 17.24
CA SER A 159 1.02 -1.14 16.26
C SER A 159 1.45 -2.40 15.50
N ILE A 160 1.10 -2.45 14.21
CA ILE A 160 1.17 -3.66 13.40
C ILE A 160 1.83 -3.31 12.06
N ARG A 161 2.74 -4.18 11.63
CA ARG A 161 3.36 -4.15 10.31
C ARG A 161 3.17 -5.49 9.62
N ALA A 162 2.89 -5.46 8.33
CA ALA A 162 2.82 -6.65 7.48
C ALA A 162 3.49 -6.34 6.13
N ALA A 163 4.32 -7.26 5.64
CA ALA A 163 5.03 -7.10 4.38
C ALA A 163 4.77 -8.30 3.47
N GLU A 164 4.53 -8.04 2.19
CA GLU A 164 4.23 -9.06 1.18
C GLU A 164 4.97 -8.78 -0.13
N ILE A 165 5.60 -9.82 -0.68
CA ILE A 165 6.08 -9.80 -2.07
C ILE A 165 4.85 -9.93 -2.97
N PRO A 166 4.59 -9.01 -3.92
CA PRO A 166 3.51 -9.15 -4.88
C PRO A 166 3.75 -10.33 -5.81
N VAL A 167 3.15 -11.47 -5.45
CA VAL A 167 3.13 -12.71 -6.22
C VAL A 167 1.72 -13.04 -6.70
N CYS A 168 1.65 -13.77 -7.80
CA CYS A 168 0.39 -14.29 -8.33
C CYS A 168 -0.23 -15.31 -7.35
N PRO A 169 -1.56 -15.33 -7.18
CA PRO A 169 -2.23 -16.43 -6.50
C PRO A 169 -1.93 -17.78 -7.16
N ASP A 170 -1.85 -18.84 -6.36
CA ASP A 170 -1.60 -20.18 -6.85
C ASP A 170 -2.69 -20.65 -7.83
N GLY A 171 -2.30 -21.37 -8.87
CA GLY A 171 -3.22 -21.97 -9.84
C GLY A 171 -3.75 -21.02 -10.92
N MET A 172 -3.34 -19.75 -10.95
CA MET A 172 -3.70 -18.83 -12.05
C MET A 172 -2.88 -19.10 -13.32
N LYS A 173 -3.59 -19.30 -14.44
CA LYS A 173 -2.98 -19.50 -15.79
C LYS A 173 -2.44 -18.21 -16.40
N THR A 174 -3.03 -17.06 -16.06
CA THR A 174 -2.59 -15.75 -16.51
C THR A 174 -2.52 -14.83 -15.31
N CYS A 175 -1.39 -14.14 -15.17
CA CYS A 175 -1.16 -13.20 -14.10
C CYS A 175 -0.39 -12.00 -14.63
N ASN A 176 -0.82 -10.82 -14.24
CA ASN A 176 -0.14 -9.56 -14.53
C ASN A 176 0.17 -8.84 -13.20
N GLY A 177 0.89 -7.72 -13.29
CA GLY A 177 1.27 -6.95 -12.11
C GLY A 177 0.09 -6.41 -11.28
N LEU A 178 -1.09 -6.22 -11.90
CA LEU A 178 -2.29 -5.80 -11.17
C LEU A 178 -2.79 -6.92 -10.25
N VAL A 179 -2.84 -8.15 -10.77
CA VAL A 179 -3.28 -9.33 -10.01
C VAL A 179 -2.35 -9.61 -8.83
N SER A 180 -1.03 -9.58 -9.05
CA SER A 180 -0.06 -9.84 -7.97
C SER A 180 -0.05 -8.75 -6.90
N ARG A 181 -0.19 -7.47 -7.29
CA ARG A 181 -0.34 -6.35 -6.36
C ARG A 181 -1.63 -6.45 -5.55
N ASN A 182 -2.76 -6.71 -6.20
CA ASN A 182 -4.05 -6.84 -5.53
C ASN A 182 -4.02 -7.98 -4.50
N ASN A 183 -3.38 -9.11 -4.84
CA ASN A 183 -3.17 -10.22 -3.93
C ASN A 183 -2.34 -9.80 -2.69
N ALA A 184 -1.23 -9.08 -2.87
CA ALA A 184 -0.42 -8.57 -1.77
C ALA A 184 -1.19 -7.59 -0.87
N ILE A 185 -1.93 -6.63 -1.45
CA ILE A 185 -2.76 -5.69 -0.68
C ILE A 185 -3.75 -6.45 0.20
N THR A 186 -4.48 -7.42 -0.36
CA THR A 186 -5.44 -8.23 0.39
C THR A 186 -4.77 -9.02 1.51
N LYS A 187 -3.60 -9.65 1.25
CA LYS A 187 -2.84 -10.38 2.27
C LYS A 187 -2.36 -9.49 3.41
N ILE A 188 -1.84 -8.30 3.10
CA ILE A 188 -1.42 -7.31 4.10
C ILE A 188 -2.59 -6.93 5.00
N LEU A 189 -3.73 -6.55 4.41
CA LEU A 189 -4.92 -6.14 5.17
C LEU A 189 -5.45 -7.28 6.06
N ASN A 190 -5.50 -8.50 5.52
CA ASN A 190 -5.90 -9.68 6.29
C ASN A 190 -4.91 -10.00 7.42
N SER A 191 -3.61 -9.83 7.19
CA SER A 191 -2.57 -10.01 8.22
C SER A 191 -2.72 -9.00 9.35
N ILE A 192 -3.00 -7.74 9.04
CA ILE A 192 -3.28 -6.70 10.03
C ILE A 192 -4.48 -7.10 10.89
N VAL A 193 -5.61 -7.46 10.26
CA VAL A 193 -6.82 -7.91 10.96
C VAL A 193 -6.54 -9.13 11.86
N ALA A 194 -5.80 -10.11 11.34
CA ALA A 194 -5.46 -11.33 12.08
C ALA A 194 -4.54 -11.05 13.28
N GLN A 195 -3.63 -10.08 13.18
CA GLN A 195 -2.77 -9.66 14.29
C GLN A 195 -3.55 -8.89 15.36
N ILE A 196 -4.50 -8.03 14.96
CA ILE A 196 -5.42 -7.39 15.91
C ILE A 196 -6.20 -8.45 16.69
N ALA A 197 -6.76 -9.45 16.01
CA ALA A 197 -7.52 -10.54 16.63
C ALA A 197 -6.70 -11.39 17.61
N LYS A 198 -5.36 -11.45 17.47
CA LYS A 198 -4.47 -12.17 18.39
C LYS A 198 -4.05 -11.32 19.59
N GLY A 199 -4.10 -10.00 19.47
CA GLY A 199 -3.72 -9.06 20.52
C GLY A 199 -4.82 -8.75 21.54
N SER A 200 -6.02 -9.29 21.35
CA SER A 200 -7.18 -9.14 22.23
C SER A 200 -7.32 -10.23 23.28
#